data_AF-A0A0A9YSK5-F1
#
_entry.id   AF-A0A0A9YSK5-F1
#
_cell.length_a   1.000
_cell.length_b   1.000
_cell.length_c   1.000
_cell.angle_alpha   90.00
_cell.angle_beta   90.00
_cell.angle_gamma   90.00
#
_symmetry.space_group_name_H-M   'P 1'
#
loop_
_entity.id
_entity.type
_entity.pdbx_description
1 polymer ?
#
loop_
_entity_poly.entity_id
_entity_poly.type
_entity_poly.pdbx_seq_one_letter_code
_entity_poly.pdbx_strand_id
1 'polypeptide(L)'
;MGIQDLQAYLESGQVEGSCVGVDLVRIARTQSQKCKQQVHKKAASGPPKFSLVIDAECCLDRLYGGYFSDWVCGGQWNRVTTFLGQFIGSLNASQIELVVFFNGCTEPQRTDEWIAEQLRARARISQVLRHLVNKGTPPPKVWWTAPSCLKPTLRLVLRNLSIPVCVTMDDHKQEVIAYCRENGCHAIVADDAEY
;
A
#
# COMPACT_ATOMS: atom_id res chain seq x y z
N MET A 1 17.44 7.66 -2.95
CA MET A 1 17.79 8.45 -1.77
C MET A 1 16.49 8.95 -1.21
N GLY A 2 15.97 8.31 -0.15
CA GLY A 2 14.75 8.79 0.49
C GLY A 2 15.00 10.03 1.32
N ILE A 3 14.00 10.89 1.41
CA ILE A 3 14.06 12.07 2.26
C ILE A 3 13.86 11.58 3.69
N GLN A 4 14.98 11.23 4.34
CA GLN A 4 14.99 10.78 5.72
C GLN A 4 14.38 11.88 6.62
N ASP A 5 13.59 11.45 7.59
CA ASP A 5 12.95 12.29 8.60
C ASP A 5 11.95 13.35 8.10
N LEU A 6 11.65 13.43 6.79
CA LEU A 6 10.64 14.36 6.29
C LEU A 6 9.26 14.05 6.88
N GLN A 7 8.88 12.76 6.91
CA GLN A 7 7.63 12.35 7.53
C GLN A 7 7.58 12.73 9.02
N ALA A 8 8.65 12.44 9.77
CA ALA A 8 8.74 12.80 11.18
C ALA A 8 8.69 14.32 11.39
N TYR A 9 9.31 15.10 10.50
CA TYR A 9 9.27 16.55 10.51
C TYR A 9 7.87 17.09 10.24
N LEU A 10 7.16 16.58 9.23
CA LEU A 10 5.78 16.97 8.92
C LEU A 10 4.83 16.59 10.06
N GLU A 11 5.01 15.43 10.68
CA GLU A 11 4.21 14.93 11.81
C GLU A 11 4.55 15.63 13.13
N SER A 12 5.72 16.26 13.26
CA SER A 12 6.15 16.97 14.48
C SER A 12 5.29 18.19 14.85
N GLY A 13 4.41 18.62 13.95
CA GLY A 13 3.55 19.79 14.14
C GLY A 13 4.26 21.13 13.96
N GLN A 14 5.52 21.13 13.51
CA GLN A 14 6.27 22.36 13.20
C GLN A 14 5.72 23.10 11.97
N VAL A 15 4.99 22.40 11.10
CA VAL A 15 4.31 22.97 9.92
C VAL A 15 2.80 22.87 10.14
N GLU A 16 2.13 24.00 10.29
CA GLU A 16 0.66 24.01 10.45
C GLU A 16 -0.04 23.49 9.19
N GLY A 17 -0.92 22.50 9.36
CA GLY A 17 -1.69 21.92 8.26
C GLY A 17 -0.96 20.88 7.42
N SER A 18 0.26 20.47 7.79
CA SER A 18 1.01 19.40 7.11
C SER A 18 0.31 18.04 7.21
N CYS A 19 -0.27 17.73 8.37
CA CYS A 19 -0.92 16.46 8.66
C CYS A 19 -2.38 16.69 9.07
N VAL A 20 -3.30 16.05 8.37
CA VAL A 20 -4.74 16.15 8.65
C VAL A 20 -5.33 14.75 8.72
N GLY A 21 -6.11 14.49 9.77
CA GLY A 21 -6.89 13.27 9.88
C GLY A 21 -7.99 13.24 8.81
N VAL A 22 -7.95 12.24 7.93
CA VAL A 22 -8.87 12.12 6.79
C VAL A 22 -9.75 10.90 6.94
N ASP A 23 -11.06 11.10 6.79
CA ASP A 23 -12.03 10.01 6.58
C ASP A 23 -12.28 9.83 5.07
N LEU A 24 -11.75 8.73 4.53
CA LEU A 24 -11.86 8.39 3.11
C LEU A 24 -13.31 8.25 2.65
N VAL A 25 -14.21 7.74 3.52
CA VAL A 25 -15.64 7.57 3.19
C VAL A 25 -16.30 8.94 3.07
N ARG A 26 -15.96 9.86 3.97
CA ARG A 26 -16.46 11.24 3.91
C ARG A 26 -15.96 11.98 2.67
N ILE A 27 -14.67 11.83 2.31
CA ILE A 27 -14.12 12.41 1.09
C ILE A 27 -14.80 11.83 -0.14
N ALA A 28 -14.92 10.50 -0.22
CA ALA A 28 -15.56 9.83 -1.34
C ALA A 28 -17.00 10.32 -1.55
N ARG A 29 -17.80 10.40 -0.47
CA ARG A 29 -19.17 10.95 -0.53
C ARG A 29 -19.21 12.39 -1.04
N THR A 30 -18.30 13.23 -0.55
CA THR A 30 -18.21 14.64 -0.94
C THR A 30 -17.84 14.78 -2.42
N GLN A 31 -16.89 13.98 -2.91
CA GLN A 31 -16.49 13.98 -4.31
C GLN A 31 -17.59 13.45 -5.23
N SER A 32 -18.28 12.37 -4.85
CA SER A 32 -19.42 11.88 -5.60
C SER A 32 -20.56 12.91 -5.70
N GLN A 33 -20.77 13.76 -4.67
CA GLN A 33 -21.73 14.86 -4.72
C GLN A 33 -21.29 16.00 -5.67
N LYS A 34 -20.00 16.38 -5.63
CA LYS A 34 -19.43 17.41 -6.52
C LYS A 34 -19.52 17.01 -7.99
N CYS A 35 -19.15 15.78 -8.33
CA CYS A 35 -19.24 15.29 -9.70
C CYS A 35 -20.69 15.20 -10.20
N LYS A 36 -21.66 14.83 -9.34
CA LYS A 36 -23.10 14.86 -9.72
C LYS A 36 -23.58 16.25 -10.16
N GLN A 37 -23.03 17.32 -9.58
CA GLN A 37 -23.36 18.70 -9.99
C GLN A 37 -22.68 19.11 -11.31
N GLN A 38 -21.49 18.55 -11.63
CA GLN A 38 -20.77 18.84 -12.88
C GLN A 38 -21.27 18.05 -14.10
N VAL A 39 -21.94 16.90 -13.90
CA VAL A 39 -22.51 16.08 -14.99
C VAL A 39 -23.59 16.82 -15.80
N HIS A 40 -24.12 17.95 -15.32
CA HIS A 40 -24.97 18.83 -16.13
C HIS A 40 -24.25 19.59 -17.26
N LYS A 41 -22.91 19.50 -17.40
CA LYS A 41 -22.19 20.20 -18.48
C LYS A 41 -21.33 19.37 -19.43
N LYS A 42 -20.94 18.13 -19.12
CA LYS A 42 -20.27 17.24 -20.10
C LYS A 42 -20.56 15.76 -19.79
N ALA A 43 -21.00 15.03 -20.81
CA ALA A 43 -21.19 13.59 -20.80
C ALA A 43 -19.82 12.89 -20.70
N ALA A 44 -19.39 12.58 -19.47
CA ALA A 44 -18.26 11.70 -19.22
C ALA A 44 -18.76 10.47 -18.44
N SER A 45 -18.80 9.35 -19.16
CA SER A 45 -18.82 7.95 -18.74
C SER A 45 -18.77 7.64 -17.24
N GLY A 46 -19.89 7.18 -16.68
CA GLY A 46 -19.95 6.37 -15.44
C GLY A 46 -20.30 7.14 -14.16
N PRO A 47 -20.77 6.44 -13.10
CA PRO A 47 -21.02 7.06 -11.81
C PRO A 47 -19.71 7.61 -11.22
N PRO A 48 -19.72 8.77 -10.54
CA PRO A 48 -18.51 9.38 -10.02
C PRO A 48 -17.96 8.60 -8.83
N LYS A 49 -16.92 7.80 -9.10
CA LYS A 49 -16.19 7.03 -8.11
C LYS A 49 -14.95 7.80 -7.66
N PHE A 50 -14.62 7.66 -6.39
CA PHE A 50 -13.39 8.20 -5.82
C PHE A 50 -12.25 7.22 -6.13
N SER A 51 -11.37 7.58 -7.06
CA SER A 51 -10.21 6.75 -7.43
C SER A 51 -9.06 6.94 -6.45
N LEU A 52 -8.65 5.83 -5.83
CA LEU A 52 -7.58 5.71 -4.85
C LEU A 52 -6.49 4.79 -5.39
N VAL A 53 -5.25 5.24 -5.31
CA VAL A 53 -4.07 4.44 -5.68
C VAL A 53 -3.36 4.00 -4.40
N ILE A 54 -3.05 2.71 -4.28
CA ILE A 54 -2.27 2.16 -3.17
C ILE A 54 -0.91 1.69 -3.69
N ASP A 55 0.17 2.17 -3.07
CA ASP A 55 1.48 1.56 -3.17
C ASP A 55 1.53 0.33 -2.25
N ALA A 56 1.58 -0.86 -2.86
CA ALA A 56 1.62 -2.11 -2.12
C ALA A 56 2.98 -2.37 -1.45
N GLU A 57 4.09 -1.84 -1.98
CA GLU A 57 5.44 -2.10 -1.47
C GLU A 57 5.59 -1.61 -0.03
N CYS A 58 5.11 -0.40 0.23
CA CYS A 58 5.14 0.21 1.56
C CYS A 58 4.05 -0.35 2.48
N CYS A 59 2.96 -0.89 1.92
CA CYS A 59 1.78 -1.32 2.68
C CYS A 59 1.64 -2.84 2.82
N LEU A 60 2.69 -3.63 2.55
CA LEU A 60 2.60 -5.10 2.55
C LEU A 60 2.12 -5.69 3.88
N ASP A 61 2.55 -5.11 5.00
CA ASP A 61 2.18 -5.54 6.35
C ASP A 61 0.69 -5.30 6.64
N ARG A 62 0.15 -4.18 6.16
CA ARG A 62 -1.27 -3.80 6.27
C ARG A 62 -2.14 -4.61 5.30
N LEU A 63 -1.68 -4.82 4.07
CA LEU A 63 -2.36 -5.65 3.07
C LEU A 63 -2.39 -7.14 3.46
N TYR A 64 -1.39 -7.59 4.24
CA TYR A 64 -1.41 -8.90 4.87
C TYR A 64 -2.50 -9.04 5.96
N GLY A 65 -3.18 -7.95 6.33
CA GLY A 65 -4.28 -7.93 7.30
C GLY A 65 -3.85 -7.75 8.74
N GLY A 66 -2.59 -7.38 8.98
CA GLY A 66 -2.09 -7.12 10.34
C GLY A 66 -1.99 -8.36 11.23
N TYR A 67 -1.99 -9.57 10.66
CA TYR A 67 -1.86 -10.82 11.41
C TYR A 67 -0.37 -11.15 11.64
N PHE A 68 0.19 -10.72 12.77
CA PHE A 68 1.64 -10.78 13.02
C PHE A 68 2.14 -12.00 13.80
N SER A 69 1.28 -12.93 14.21
CA SER A 69 1.72 -14.13 14.94
C SER A 69 2.16 -15.26 14.00
N ASP A 70 1.49 -15.43 12.87
CA ASP A 70 1.57 -16.66 12.06
C ASP A 70 2.42 -16.51 10.79
N TRP A 71 2.89 -15.30 10.48
CA TRP A 71 3.67 -15.02 9.25
C TRP A 71 4.98 -15.81 9.17
N VAL A 72 5.57 -16.11 10.33
CA VAL A 72 6.84 -16.85 10.43
C VAL A 72 6.69 -18.30 9.96
N CYS A 73 5.50 -18.88 10.15
CA CYS A 73 5.18 -20.25 9.74
C CYS A 73 4.68 -20.32 8.29
N GLY A 74 4.93 -19.29 7.47
CA GLY A 74 4.42 -19.20 6.10
C GLY A 74 3.02 -18.57 5.99
N GLY A 75 2.40 -18.22 7.13
CA GLY A 75 1.18 -17.43 7.15
C GLY A 75 -0.11 -18.20 6.85
N GLN A 76 -1.24 -17.62 7.26
CA GLN A 76 -2.58 -18.16 6.99
C GLN A 76 -3.21 -17.36 5.84
N TRP A 77 -3.05 -17.84 4.60
CA TRP A 77 -3.45 -17.14 3.38
C TRP A 77 -4.96 -16.94 3.25
N ASN A 78 -5.77 -17.86 3.79
CA ASN A 78 -7.22 -17.74 3.75
C ASN A 78 -7.72 -16.48 4.48
N ARG A 79 -7.13 -16.13 5.63
CA ARG A 79 -7.43 -14.93 6.42
C ARG A 79 -7.04 -13.70 5.64
N VAL A 80 -5.91 -13.71 4.92
CA VAL A 80 -5.51 -12.59 4.04
C VAL A 80 -6.57 -12.40 2.96
N THR A 81 -6.99 -13.46 2.28
CA THR A 81 -8.05 -13.38 1.25
C THR A 81 -9.39 -12.91 1.82
N THR A 82 -9.80 -13.41 3.00
CA THR A 82 -11.02 -12.96 3.67
C THR A 82 -10.93 -11.49 4.09
N PHE A 83 -9.81 -11.08 4.67
CA PHE A 83 -9.55 -9.69 5.07
C PHE A 83 -9.60 -8.76 3.86
N LEU A 84 -8.89 -9.09 2.78
CA LEU A 84 -8.90 -8.31 1.54
C LEU A 84 -10.31 -8.26 0.95
N GLY A 85 -11.05 -9.37 0.94
CA GLY A 85 -12.45 -9.39 0.48
C GLY A 85 -13.35 -8.44 1.27
N GLN A 86 -13.23 -8.41 2.60
CA GLN A 86 -13.98 -7.50 3.46
C GLN A 86 -13.55 -6.03 3.29
N PHE A 87 -12.25 -5.79 3.18
CA PHE A 87 -11.68 -4.46 2.93
C PHE A 87 -12.21 -3.88 1.62
N ILE A 88 -12.11 -4.64 0.54
CA ILE A 88 -12.53 -4.25 -0.81
C ILE A 88 -14.05 -4.11 -0.88
N GLY A 89 -14.80 -5.02 -0.24
CA GLY A 89 -16.25 -4.90 -0.11
C GLY A 89 -16.68 -3.60 0.55
N SER A 90 -15.97 -3.17 1.61
CA SER A 90 -16.23 -1.92 2.32
C SER A 90 -15.91 -0.68 1.48
N LEU A 91 -14.84 -0.71 0.70
CA LEU A 91 -14.47 0.35 -0.24
C LEU A 91 -15.49 0.48 -1.37
N ASN A 92 -15.90 -0.64 -1.97
CA ASN A 92 -16.91 -0.66 -3.04
C ASN A 92 -18.27 -0.15 -2.55
N ALA A 93 -18.68 -0.50 -1.33
CA ALA A 93 -19.90 0.04 -0.71
C ALA A 93 -19.83 1.58 -0.55
N SER A 94 -18.63 2.13 -0.41
CA SER A 94 -18.38 3.56 -0.29
C SER A 94 -18.12 4.28 -1.62
N GLN A 95 -18.29 3.58 -2.77
CA GLN A 95 -18.00 4.11 -4.11
C GLN A 95 -16.53 4.53 -4.32
N ILE A 96 -15.60 3.85 -3.63
CA ILE A 96 -14.17 4.03 -3.79
C ILE A 96 -13.66 2.99 -4.79
N GLU A 97 -13.02 3.45 -5.84
CA GLU A 97 -12.31 2.60 -6.80
C GLU A 97 -10.84 2.51 -6.39
N LEU A 98 -10.30 1.30 -6.35
CA LEU A 98 -8.96 1.04 -5.87
C LEU A 98 -8.09 0.49 -7.00
N VAL A 99 -6.89 1.06 -7.18
CA VAL A 99 -5.82 0.52 -8.01
C VAL A 99 -4.61 0.26 -7.15
N VAL A 100 -4.01 -0.92 -7.28
CA VAL A 100 -2.86 -1.32 -6.47
C VAL A 100 -1.62 -1.45 -7.35
N PHE A 101 -0.53 -0.79 -6.94
CA PHE A 101 0.75 -0.82 -7.62
C PHE A 101 1.74 -1.70 -6.88
N PHE A 102 2.51 -2.47 -7.65
CA PHE A 102 3.64 -3.26 -7.17
C PHE A 102 4.90 -2.88 -7.92
N ASN A 103 6.05 -2.93 -7.24
CA ASN A 103 7.31 -2.72 -7.92
C ASN A 103 7.71 -4.00 -8.67
N GLY A 104 7.85 -3.89 -10.00
CA GLY A 104 8.24 -4.99 -10.87
C GLY A 104 9.72 -5.06 -11.20
N CYS A 105 10.46 -3.96 -11.02
CA CYS A 105 11.83 -3.82 -11.51
C CYS A 105 12.77 -3.29 -10.43
N THR A 106 14.04 -3.63 -10.55
CA THR A 106 15.09 -3.02 -9.73
C THR A 106 15.61 -1.77 -10.43
N GLU A 107 15.50 -0.63 -9.77
CA GLU A 107 15.99 0.65 -10.28
C GLU A 107 17.54 0.69 -10.21
N PRO A 108 18.26 0.75 -11.35
CA PRO A 108 19.72 0.67 -11.35
C PRO A 108 20.37 1.79 -10.52
N GLN A 109 19.76 2.98 -10.53
CA GLN A 109 20.23 4.17 -9.80
C GLN A 109 20.14 4.01 -8.27
N ARG A 110 19.32 3.07 -7.78
CA ARG A 110 19.10 2.82 -6.34
C ARG A 110 19.59 1.45 -5.89
N THR A 111 20.47 0.83 -6.68
CA THR A 111 20.98 -0.53 -6.38
C THR A 111 21.62 -0.62 -5.00
N ASP A 112 22.39 0.39 -4.59
CA ASP A 112 23.05 0.41 -3.28
C ASP A 112 22.05 0.43 -2.11
N GLU A 113 20.95 1.16 -2.26
CA GLU A 113 19.87 1.21 -1.27
C GLU A 113 19.16 -0.13 -1.18
N TRP A 114 18.88 -0.74 -2.34
CA TRP A 114 18.30 -2.07 -2.40
C TRP A 114 19.21 -3.10 -1.71
N ILE A 115 20.53 -3.07 -1.98
CA ILE A 115 21.51 -3.97 -1.32
C ILE A 115 21.48 -3.76 0.20
N ALA A 116 21.50 -2.51 0.67
CA ALA A 116 21.45 -2.19 2.08
C ALA A 116 20.16 -2.71 2.76
N GLU A 117 19.02 -2.59 2.08
CA GLU A 117 17.73 -3.12 2.55
C GLU A 117 17.74 -4.65 2.61
N GLN A 118 18.30 -5.33 1.60
CA GLN A 118 18.45 -6.79 1.58
C GLN A 118 19.34 -7.28 2.74
N LEU A 119 20.45 -6.59 3.02
CA LEU A 119 21.33 -6.92 4.15
C LEU A 119 20.61 -6.72 5.49
N ARG A 120 19.85 -5.64 5.65
CA ARG A 120 19.01 -5.40 6.84
C ARG A 120 17.92 -6.46 7.00
N ALA A 121 17.23 -6.82 5.92
CA ALA A 121 16.25 -7.91 5.91
C ALA A 121 16.89 -9.24 6.33
N ARG A 122 18.07 -9.59 5.79
CA ARG A 122 18.81 -10.81 6.15
C ARG A 122 19.16 -10.84 7.64
N ALA A 123 19.62 -9.72 8.19
CA ALA A 123 19.94 -9.60 9.61
C ALA A 123 18.68 -9.78 10.50
N ARG A 124 17.55 -9.15 10.12
CA ARG A 124 16.25 -9.32 10.79
C ARG A 124 15.78 -10.77 10.77
N ILE A 125 15.81 -11.43 9.61
CA ILE A 125 15.44 -12.86 9.48
C ILE A 125 16.33 -13.73 10.39
N SER A 126 17.63 -13.45 10.43
CA SER A 126 18.56 -14.19 11.31
C SER A 126 18.28 -13.98 12.80
N GLN A 127 17.77 -12.81 13.21
CA GLN A 127 17.31 -12.57 14.57
C GLN A 127 16.00 -13.32 14.87
N VAL A 128 15.05 -13.31 13.93
CA VAL A 128 13.78 -14.03 14.04
C VAL A 128 14.02 -15.53 14.20
N LEU A 129 14.85 -16.13 13.36
CA LEU A 129 15.18 -17.56 13.44
C LEU A 129 15.85 -17.92 14.78
N ARG A 130 16.81 -17.11 15.25
CA ARG A 130 17.42 -17.32 16.58
C ARG A 130 16.41 -17.22 17.72
N HIS A 131 15.47 -16.29 17.63
CA HIS A 131 14.42 -16.14 18.64
C HIS A 131 13.49 -17.35 18.66
N LEU A 132 13.08 -17.87 17.51
CA LEU A 132 12.27 -19.08 17.42
C LEU A 132 12.97 -20.28 18.05
N VAL A 133 14.26 -20.47 17.74
CA VAL A 133 15.06 -21.58 18.29
C VAL A 133 15.21 -21.46 19.81
N ASN A 134 15.46 -20.25 20.32
CA ASN A 134 15.76 -20.06 21.74
C ASN A 134 14.52 -19.95 22.63
N LYS A 135 13.43 -19.34 22.15
CA LYS A 135 12.25 -19.01 22.95
C LYS A 135 10.98 -19.76 22.55
N GLY A 136 10.88 -20.24 21.30
CA GLY A 136 9.70 -20.93 20.80
C GLY A 136 8.42 -20.08 20.75
N THR A 137 8.52 -18.76 20.96
CA THR A 137 7.41 -17.81 20.93
C THR A 137 7.35 -17.04 19.61
N PRO A 138 6.15 -16.58 19.18
CA PRO A 138 6.05 -15.73 18.00
C PRO A 138 6.85 -14.42 18.21
N PRO A 139 7.64 -13.99 17.22
CA PRO A 139 8.45 -12.78 17.34
C PRO A 139 7.57 -11.51 17.40
N PRO A 140 8.09 -10.40 17.96
CA PRO A 140 7.39 -9.12 17.98
C PRO A 140 7.04 -8.59 16.59
N LYS A 141 5.94 -7.81 16.50
CA LYS A 141 5.50 -7.14 15.26
C LYS A 141 6.60 -6.29 14.59
N VAL A 142 7.44 -5.64 15.39
CA VAL A 142 8.55 -4.79 14.88
C VAL A 142 9.54 -5.58 14.02
N TRP A 143 9.60 -6.90 14.17
CA TRP A 143 10.46 -7.78 13.39
C TRP A 143 9.76 -8.38 12.16
N TRP A 144 8.55 -7.92 11.85
CA TRP A 144 7.81 -8.40 10.70
C TRP A 144 8.66 -8.31 9.44
N THR A 145 8.68 -9.41 8.70
CA THR A 145 9.34 -9.51 7.41
C THR A 145 8.37 -10.18 6.45
N ALA A 146 8.23 -9.62 5.25
CA ALA A 146 7.35 -10.18 4.23
C ALA A 146 7.73 -11.66 3.94
N PRO A 147 6.80 -12.63 4.07
CA PRO A 147 7.06 -14.00 3.69
C PRO A 147 7.47 -14.12 2.22
N SER A 148 8.31 -15.11 1.92
CA SER A 148 8.62 -15.49 0.55
C SER A 148 7.31 -15.74 -0.21
N CYS A 149 7.18 -15.15 -1.40
CA CYS A 149 5.98 -15.19 -2.24
C CYS A 149 4.79 -14.30 -1.80
N LEU A 150 4.90 -13.46 -0.76
CA LEU A 150 3.80 -12.55 -0.38
C LEU A 150 3.34 -11.66 -1.55
N LYS A 151 4.28 -10.97 -2.21
CA LYS A 151 3.98 -10.08 -3.33
C LYS A 151 3.24 -10.78 -4.49
N PRO A 152 3.74 -11.88 -5.09
CA PRO A 152 3.02 -12.57 -6.15
C PRO A 152 1.66 -13.13 -5.70
N THR A 153 1.55 -13.63 -4.46
CA THR A 153 0.26 -14.12 -3.95
C THR A 153 -0.75 -12.99 -3.78
N LEU A 154 -0.35 -11.84 -3.23
CA LEU A 154 -1.22 -10.67 -3.12
C LEU A 154 -1.70 -10.20 -4.49
N ARG A 155 -0.82 -10.13 -5.49
CA ARG A 155 -1.21 -9.79 -6.87
C ARG A 155 -2.30 -10.73 -7.40
N LEU A 156 -2.16 -12.02 -7.16
CA LEU A 156 -3.15 -13.01 -7.61
C LEU A 156 -4.49 -12.87 -6.88
N VAL A 157 -4.45 -12.70 -5.55
CA VAL A 157 -5.65 -12.54 -4.73
C VAL A 157 -6.40 -11.26 -5.10
N LEU A 158 -5.69 -10.14 -5.28
CA LEU A 158 -6.30 -8.87 -5.69
C LEU A 158 -6.94 -8.96 -7.08
N ARG A 159 -6.29 -9.62 -8.04
CA ARG A 159 -6.87 -9.90 -9.36
C ARG A 159 -8.12 -10.78 -9.26
N ASN A 160 -8.11 -11.79 -8.40
CA ASN A 160 -9.28 -12.63 -8.15
C ASN A 160 -10.46 -11.82 -7.56
N LEU A 161 -10.17 -10.78 -6.78
CA LEU A 161 -11.15 -9.84 -6.23
C LEU A 161 -11.52 -8.72 -7.22
N SER A 162 -11.14 -8.86 -8.51
CA SER A 162 -11.42 -7.91 -9.60
C SER A 162 -10.85 -6.51 -9.37
N ILE A 163 -9.73 -6.41 -8.65
CA ILE A 163 -9.00 -5.16 -8.50
C ILE A 163 -7.95 -5.01 -9.61
N PRO A 164 -7.88 -3.81 -10.24
CA PRO A 164 -6.76 -3.45 -11.11
C PRO A 164 -5.43 -3.49 -10.35
N VAL A 165 -4.55 -4.38 -10.79
CA VAL A 165 -3.19 -4.51 -10.25
C VAL A 165 -2.19 -4.13 -11.33
N CYS A 166 -1.45 -3.06 -11.08
CA CYS A 166 -0.39 -2.54 -11.94
C CYS A 166 0.98 -2.94 -11.40
N VAL A 167 1.92 -3.16 -12.31
CA VAL A 167 3.31 -3.49 -12.00
C VAL A 167 4.18 -2.51 -12.77
N THR A 168 5.02 -1.77 -12.05
CA THR A 168 5.90 -0.76 -12.65
C THR A 168 7.11 -1.42 -13.30
N MET A 169 7.68 -0.75 -14.31
CA MET A 169 8.75 -1.28 -15.15
C MET A 169 10.09 -0.54 -14.96
N ASP A 170 10.05 0.72 -14.60
CA ASP A 170 11.19 1.61 -14.38
C ASP A 170 11.20 2.11 -12.92
N ASP A 171 11.03 3.42 -12.69
CA ASP A 171 10.95 4.04 -11.37
C ASP A 171 9.53 3.89 -10.81
N HIS A 172 9.41 3.15 -9.70
CA HIS A 172 8.13 2.79 -9.14
C HIS A 172 7.30 4.03 -8.76
N LYS A 173 7.93 5.01 -8.11
CA LYS A 173 7.24 6.17 -7.55
C LYS A 173 6.85 7.14 -8.65
N GLN A 174 7.74 7.35 -9.61
CA GLN A 174 7.46 8.21 -10.76
C GLN A 174 6.31 7.66 -11.60
N GLU A 175 6.26 6.35 -11.84
CA GLU A 175 5.16 5.71 -12.56
C GLU A 175 3.82 5.82 -11.80
N VAL A 176 3.82 5.62 -10.49
CA VAL A 176 2.62 5.81 -9.65
C VAL A 176 2.10 7.25 -9.76
N ILE A 177 2.99 8.24 -9.67
CA ILE A 177 2.63 9.67 -9.79
C ILE A 177 2.14 10.00 -11.21
N ALA A 178 2.83 9.49 -12.24
CA ALA A 178 2.44 9.68 -13.63
C ALA A 178 1.03 9.11 -13.89
N TYR A 179 0.77 7.89 -13.42
CA TYR A 179 -0.54 7.26 -13.51
C TYR A 179 -1.63 8.08 -12.82
N CYS A 180 -1.33 8.65 -11.64
CA CYS A 180 -2.29 9.49 -10.93
C CYS A 180 -2.63 10.76 -11.70
N ARG A 181 -1.65 11.36 -12.38
CA ARG A 181 -1.85 12.56 -13.20
C ARG A 181 -2.64 12.27 -14.47
N GLU A 182 -2.37 11.14 -15.13
CA GLU A 182 -3.02 10.76 -16.38
C GLU A 182 -4.48 10.33 -16.19
N ASN A 183 -4.77 9.58 -15.13
CA ASN A 183 -6.11 9.04 -14.86
C ASN A 183 -6.95 9.92 -13.94
N GLY A 184 -6.42 11.06 -13.48
CA GLY A 184 -7.12 11.94 -12.54
C GLY A 184 -7.43 11.26 -11.22
N CYS A 185 -6.49 10.46 -10.70
CA CYS A 185 -6.65 9.81 -9.39
C CYS A 185 -6.72 10.87 -8.29
N HIS A 186 -7.54 10.61 -7.27
CA HIS A 186 -7.85 11.63 -6.26
C HIS A 186 -6.91 11.58 -5.06
N ALA A 187 -6.33 10.40 -4.77
CA ALA A 187 -5.46 10.19 -3.64
C ALA A 187 -4.51 9.00 -3.86
N ILE A 188 -3.36 9.08 -3.21
CA ILE A 188 -2.34 8.02 -3.11
C ILE A 188 -2.23 7.61 -1.65
N VAL A 189 -2.15 6.30 -1.40
CA VAL A 189 -1.83 5.72 -0.09
C VAL A 189 -0.48 5.06 -0.18
N ALA A 190 0.51 5.66 0.49
CA ALA A 190 1.85 5.13 0.64
C ALA A 190 2.37 5.47 2.03
N ASP A 191 3.34 4.70 2.51
CA ASP A 191 4.07 4.95 3.77
C ASP A 191 5.51 5.31 3.41
N ASP A 192 5.65 6.31 2.54
CA ASP A 192 6.93 6.78 2.01
C ASP A 192 6.86 8.28 1.72
N ALA A 193 7.82 9.03 2.27
CA ALA A 193 7.87 10.49 2.19
C ALA A 193 8.38 11.03 0.84
N GLU A 194 8.84 10.16 -0.08
CA GLU A 194 9.28 10.58 -1.41
C GLU A 194 8.11 10.90 -2.38
N TYR A 195 6.87 10.52 -2.03
CA TYR A 195 5.66 10.87 -2.79
C TYR A 195 5.23 12.33 -2.56
#